data_AF-A0AAV7XLC6-F1
#
_entry.id   AF-A0AAV7XLC6-F1
#
_cell.length_a   1.000
_cell.length_b   1.000
_cell.length_c   1.000
_cell.angle_alpha   90.00
_cell.angle_beta   90.00
_cell.angle_gamma   90.00
#
_symmetry.space_group_name_H-M   'P 1'
#
loop_
_entity.id
_entity.type
_entity.pdbx_description
1 polymer ?
#
loop_
_entity_poly.entity_id
_entity_poly.type
_entity_poly.pdbx_seq_one_letter_code
_entity_poly.pdbx_strand_id
1 'polypeptide(L)'
;MDRFLLRVLMSMMVVAFATAAPRIRAARDTGAALRLGLPSNATSIRSSEMLSERFSCAGRHYGYYADPDNDCQLFHVCLPVQFDDGRGAMYKWSFVCPEDTVFNQETFTCSRREDAISCQDSERFYGLNEDLGVSRRQQQAQHAQDAEEEEEVEAEQQHLQQHGMDRPMEVRPQSDSVVPVPAQASAPVATDASDDTVSKYGAFTTIRY
;
A
#
# COMPACT_ATOMS: atom_id res chain seq x y z
N MET A 1 -64.16 -25.77 34.39
CA MET A 1 -63.44 -24.79 33.56
C MET A 1 -63.58 -25.24 32.12
N ASP A 2 -64.29 -24.45 31.32
CA ASP A 2 -64.97 -24.90 30.10
C ASP A 2 -64.00 -25.21 28.94
N ARG A 3 -64.28 -26.26 28.15
CA ARG A 3 -63.45 -26.62 26.98
C ARG A 3 -63.35 -25.47 25.96
N PHE A 4 -64.33 -24.57 25.98
CA PHE A 4 -64.35 -23.33 25.22
C PHE A 4 -63.25 -22.35 25.69
N LEU A 5 -63.09 -22.16 27.00
CA LEU A 5 -62.07 -21.27 27.56
C LEU A 5 -60.66 -21.75 27.23
N LEU A 6 -60.43 -23.07 27.29
CA LEU A 6 -59.13 -23.67 26.92
C LEU A 6 -58.79 -23.45 25.43
N ARG A 7 -59.80 -23.55 24.54
CA ARG A 7 -59.61 -23.29 23.10
C ARG A 7 -59.29 -21.82 22.81
N VAL A 8 -59.96 -20.90 23.49
CA VAL A 8 -59.69 -19.46 23.36
C VAL A 8 -58.28 -19.12 23.87
N LEU A 9 -57.88 -19.66 25.01
CA LEU A 9 -56.54 -19.43 25.57
C LEU A 9 -55.43 -20.01 24.69
N MET A 10 -55.60 -21.20 24.13
CA MET A 10 -54.62 -21.76 23.17
C MET A 10 -54.53 -20.93 21.90
N SER A 11 -55.66 -20.47 21.35
CA SER A 11 -55.66 -19.60 20.17
C SER A 11 -54.94 -18.27 20.45
N MET A 12 -55.18 -17.66 21.61
CA MET A 12 -54.50 -16.44 22.01
C MET A 12 -53.00 -16.64 22.22
N MET A 13 -52.57 -17.77 22.79
CA MET A 13 -51.14 -18.09 22.91
C MET A 13 -50.47 -18.23 21.54
N VAL A 14 -51.08 -18.95 20.59
CA VAL A 14 -50.52 -19.13 19.23
C VAL A 14 -50.36 -17.79 18.52
N VAL A 15 -51.35 -16.90 18.64
CA VAL A 15 -51.27 -15.55 18.06
C VAL A 15 -50.18 -14.72 18.73
N ALA A 16 -50.03 -14.79 20.07
CA ALA A 16 -48.97 -14.08 20.79
C ALA A 16 -47.56 -14.59 20.41
N PHE A 17 -47.37 -15.89 20.22
CA PHE A 17 -46.10 -16.45 19.75
C PHE A 17 -45.77 -16.02 18.30
N ALA A 18 -46.77 -15.93 17.42
CA ALA A 18 -46.57 -15.49 16.04
C ALA A 18 -46.23 -14.00 15.92
N THR A 19 -46.71 -13.14 16.84
CA THR A 19 -46.42 -11.70 16.84
C THR A 19 -45.16 -11.33 17.62
N ALA A 20 -44.70 -12.17 18.55
CA ALA A 20 -43.48 -11.97 19.32
C ALA A 20 -42.22 -12.52 18.64
N ALA A 21 -42.34 -13.27 17.54
CA ALA A 21 -41.20 -13.74 16.78
C ALA A 21 -40.44 -12.53 16.16
N PRO A 22 -39.15 -12.34 16.48
CA PRO A 22 -38.38 -11.26 15.89
C PRO A 22 -38.38 -11.46 14.38
N ARG A 23 -38.79 -10.43 13.63
CA ARG A 23 -38.57 -10.40 12.19
C ARG A 23 -37.07 -10.27 11.98
N ILE A 24 -36.38 -11.39 11.84
CA ILE A 24 -34.99 -11.42 11.38
C ILE A 24 -35.01 -10.79 10.00
N ARG A 25 -34.62 -9.51 9.92
CA ARG A 25 -34.23 -8.91 8.65
C ARG A 25 -32.94 -9.61 8.28
N ALA A 26 -33.04 -10.67 7.49
CA ALA A 26 -31.89 -11.15 6.74
C ALA A 26 -31.44 -9.95 5.90
N ALA A 27 -30.31 -9.34 6.28
CA ALA A 27 -29.63 -8.41 5.41
C ALA A 27 -29.43 -9.15 4.09
N ARG A 28 -29.85 -8.56 2.96
CA ARG A 28 -29.52 -9.12 1.66
C ARG A 28 -28.00 -9.20 1.62
N ASP A 29 -27.46 -10.41 1.55
CA ASP A 29 -26.04 -10.59 1.40
C ASP A 29 -25.67 -10.07 0.00
N THR A 30 -25.20 -8.83 -0.03
CA THR A 30 -24.65 -8.22 -1.23
C THR A 30 -23.32 -8.91 -1.51
N GLY A 31 -23.30 -9.97 -2.32
CA GLY A 31 -22.12 -10.82 -2.51
C GLY A 31 -20.80 -10.04 -2.73
N ALA A 32 -19.67 -10.60 -2.29
CA ALA A 32 -18.37 -9.94 -2.29
C ALA A 32 -17.96 -9.34 -3.65
N ALA A 33 -18.36 -9.97 -4.77
CA ALA A 33 -18.13 -9.41 -6.10
C ALA A 33 -18.73 -8.00 -6.29
N LEU A 34 -19.91 -7.75 -5.73
CA LEU A 34 -20.56 -6.43 -5.77
C LEU A 34 -19.84 -5.42 -4.88
N ARG A 35 -19.35 -5.84 -3.71
CA ARG A 35 -18.61 -4.96 -2.78
C ARG A 35 -17.23 -4.58 -3.32
N LEU A 36 -16.58 -5.49 -4.04
CA LEU A 36 -15.35 -5.23 -4.78
C LEU A 36 -15.56 -4.39 -6.04
N GLY A 37 -16.81 -4.16 -6.45
CA GLY A 37 -17.16 -3.42 -7.67
C GLY A 37 -16.82 -4.18 -8.95
N LEU A 38 -16.76 -5.51 -8.90
CA LEU A 38 -16.46 -6.33 -10.06
C LEU A 38 -17.60 -6.29 -11.10
N PRO A 39 -17.30 -6.53 -12.39
CA PRO A 39 -18.32 -6.71 -13.42
C PRO A 39 -19.32 -7.82 -13.06
N SER A 40 -20.57 -7.70 -13.51
CA SER A 40 -21.65 -8.64 -13.17
C SER A 40 -21.37 -10.10 -13.55
N ASN A 41 -20.51 -10.34 -14.54
CA ASN A 41 -20.10 -11.68 -14.97
C ASN A 41 -18.86 -12.21 -14.24
N ALA A 42 -18.22 -11.45 -13.34
CA ALA A 42 -17.02 -11.91 -12.64
C ALA A 42 -17.27 -13.21 -11.83
N THR A 43 -18.50 -13.41 -11.38
CA THR A 43 -18.91 -14.61 -10.63
C THR A 43 -18.93 -15.88 -11.46
N SER A 44 -18.91 -15.80 -12.80
CA SER A 44 -18.73 -16.99 -13.65
C SER A 44 -17.28 -17.49 -13.64
N ILE A 45 -16.32 -16.61 -13.37
CA ILE A 45 -14.89 -16.93 -13.32
C ILE A 45 -14.51 -17.37 -11.89
N ARG A 46 -15.00 -16.63 -10.88
CA ARG A 46 -14.73 -16.91 -9.47
C ARG A 46 -15.95 -16.62 -8.60
N SER A 47 -16.45 -17.63 -7.90
CA SER A 47 -17.64 -17.52 -7.05
C SER A 47 -17.48 -16.47 -5.96
N SER A 48 -18.55 -15.73 -5.64
CA SER A 48 -18.51 -14.63 -4.66
C SER A 48 -18.12 -15.09 -3.25
N GLU A 49 -18.41 -16.34 -2.91
CA GLU A 49 -18.11 -16.95 -1.62
C GLU A 49 -16.61 -17.21 -1.42
N MET A 50 -15.83 -17.25 -2.50
CA MET A 50 -14.37 -17.47 -2.50
C MET A 50 -13.57 -16.17 -2.67
N LEU A 51 -14.25 -15.02 -2.74
CA LEU A 51 -13.60 -13.73 -2.88
C LEU A 51 -13.24 -13.16 -1.51
N SER A 52 -11.97 -12.78 -1.36
CA SER A 52 -11.48 -12.00 -0.23
C SER A 52 -11.63 -10.50 -0.49
N GLU A 53 -12.03 -9.74 0.53
CA GLU A 53 -12.15 -8.28 0.47
C GLU A 53 -11.02 -7.58 1.26
N ARG A 54 -9.98 -8.32 1.63
CA ARG A 54 -8.90 -7.88 2.53
C ARG A 54 -7.97 -6.85 1.92
N PHE A 55 -7.80 -6.85 0.59
CA PHE A 55 -6.91 -5.94 -0.09
C PHE A 55 -7.30 -4.46 0.12
N SER A 56 -6.29 -3.63 0.45
CA SER A 56 -6.43 -2.20 0.67
C SER A 56 -5.37 -1.39 -0.08
N CYS A 57 -5.79 -0.26 -0.64
CA CYS A 57 -4.91 0.77 -1.23
C CYS A 57 -4.29 1.72 -0.19
N ALA A 58 -4.60 1.55 1.09
CA ALA A 58 -4.07 2.43 2.14
C ALA A 58 -2.53 2.34 2.19
N GLY A 59 -1.86 3.50 2.13
CA GLY A 59 -0.40 3.60 2.16
C GLY A 59 0.30 3.12 0.89
N ARG A 60 -0.44 2.90 -0.20
CA ARG A 60 0.10 2.47 -1.49
C ARG A 60 0.17 3.62 -2.48
N HIS A 61 1.18 3.60 -3.35
CA HIS A 61 1.33 4.55 -4.44
C HIS A 61 0.35 4.24 -5.58
N TYR A 62 0.28 5.15 -6.57
CA TYR A 62 -0.42 4.85 -7.81
C TYR A 62 0.12 3.56 -8.42
N GLY A 63 -0.76 2.64 -8.84
CA GLY A 63 -0.30 1.44 -9.51
C GLY A 63 -1.30 0.29 -9.54
N TYR A 64 -0.79 -0.85 -10.00
CA TYR A 64 -1.49 -2.12 -10.14
C TYR A 64 -0.92 -3.11 -9.13
N TYR A 65 -1.80 -3.79 -8.41
CA TYR A 65 -1.44 -4.65 -7.31
C TYR A 65 -2.14 -5.99 -7.47
N ALA A 66 -1.37 -7.07 -7.62
CA ALA A 66 -1.85 -8.43 -7.49
C ALA A 66 -2.55 -8.61 -6.13
N ASP A 67 -3.53 -9.49 -6.05
CA ASP A 67 -4.18 -9.84 -4.79
C ASP A 67 -3.88 -11.29 -4.40
N PRO A 68 -2.86 -11.54 -3.55
CA PRO A 68 -2.54 -12.88 -3.07
C PRO A 68 -3.68 -13.56 -2.30
N ASP A 69 -4.55 -12.80 -1.62
CA ASP A 69 -5.70 -13.35 -0.89
C ASP A 69 -6.80 -13.87 -1.84
N ASN A 70 -6.69 -13.55 -3.13
CA ASN A 70 -7.56 -14.02 -4.21
C ASN A 70 -6.78 -14.81 -5.27
N ASP A 71 -5.70 -15.48 -4.87
CA ASP A 71 -4.84 -16.32 -5.72
C ASP A 71 -4.28 -15.58 -6.94
N CYS A 72 -4.09 -14.25 -6.82
CA CYS A 72 -3.72 -13.33 -7.90
C CYS A 72 -4.65 -13.37 -9.12
N GLN A 73 -5.81 -14.02 -9.03
CA GLN A 73 -6.83 -13.96 -10.07
C GLN A 73 -7.58 -12.63 -10.04
N LEU A 74 -7.53 -11.93 -8.90
CA LEU A 74 -7.87 -10.52 -8.81
C LEU A 74 -6.60 -9.66 -8.77
N PHE A 75 -6.74 -8.45 -9.29
CA PHE A 75 -5.80 -7.37 -9.09
C PHE A 75 -6.55 -6.07 -8.87
N HIS A 76 -5.87 -5.09 -8.29
CA HIS A 76 -6.45 -3.81 -7.95
C HIS A 76 -5.63 -2.66 -8.52
N VAL A 77 -6.33 -1.62 -8.95
CA VAL A 77 -5.73 -0.34 -9.31
C VAL A 77 -5.97 0.64 -8.17
N CYS A 78 -4.87 1.19 -7.66
CA CYS A 78 -4.86 2.19 -6.62
C CYS A 78 -4.53 3.55 -7.25
N LEU A 79 -5.36 4.57 -7.03
CA LEU A 79 -5.15 5.92 -7.56
C LEU A 79 -5.31 6.97 -6.46
N PRO A 80 -4.22 7.64 -6.05
CA PRO A 80 -4.31 8.82 -5.21
C PRO A 80 -4.84 10.00 -6.05
N VAL A 81 -5.84 10.70 -5.54
CA VAL A 81 -6.42 11.89 -6.15
C VAL A 81 -6.38 13.03 -5.15
N GLN A 82 -5.84 14.17 -5.58
CA GLN A 82 -5.92 15.42 -4.83
C GLN A 82 -7.01 16.30 -5.44
N PHE A 83 -7.90 16.82 -4.60
CA PHE A 83 -8.92 17.77 -5.02
C PHE A 83 -8.42 19.21 -4.87
N ASP A 84 -9.07 20.15 -5.57
CA ASP A 84 -8.75 21.59 -5.54
C ASP A 84 -8.89 22.20 -4.13
N ASP A 85 -9.70 21.59 -3.26
CA ASP A 85 -9.88 22.01 -1.86
C ASP A 85 -8.75 21.50 -0.92
N GLY A 86 -7.72 20.87 -1.48
CA GLY A 86 -6.57 20.34 -0.75
C GLY A 86 -6.81 18.98 -0.11
N ARG A 87 -8.01 18.40 -0.19
CA ARG A 87 -8.25 17.04 0.32
C ARG A 87 -7.67 15.98 -0.61
N GLY A 88 -7.17 14.90 -0.02
CA GLY A 88 -6.72 13.72 -0.74
C GLY A 88 -7.74 12.58 -0.60
N ALA A 89 -7.92 11.81 -1.67
CA ALA A 89 -8.65 10.55 -1.64
C ALA A 89 -7.84 9.44 -2.31
N MET A 90 -8.10 8.20 -1.90
CA MET A 90 -7.54 7.01 -2.53
C MET A 90 -8.65 6.22 -3.18
N TYR A 91 -8.65 6.14 -4.50
CA TYR A 91 -9.59 5.30 -5.24
C TYR A 91 -9.03 3.90 -5.45
N LYS A 92 -9.90 2.90 -5.33
CA LYS A 92 -9.61 1.49 -5.61
C LYS A 92 -10.57 1.00 -6.68
N TRP A 93 -10.04 0.34 -7.70
CA TRP A 93 -10.81 -0.50 -8.62
C TRP A 93 -10.30 -1.93 -8.55
N SER A 94 -11.21 -2.89 -8.61
CA SER A 94 -10.87 -4.32 -8.60
C SER A 94 -11.20 -4.91 -9.95
N PHE A 95 -10.35 -5.83 -10.41
CA PHE A 95 -10.49 -6.51 -11.68
C PHE A 95 -10.25 -8.00 -11.49
N VAL A 96 -10.91 -8.80 -12.31
CA VAL A 96 -10.70 -10.25 -12.37
C VAL A 96 -10.01 -10.57 -13.69
N CYS A 97 -8.93 -11.34 -13.64
CA CYS A 97 -8.28 -11.88 -14.83
C CYS A 97 -9.18 -12.93 -15.52
N PRO A 98 -9.07 -13.12 -16.83
CA PRO A 98 -9.77 -14.21 -17.54
C PRO A 98 -9.55 -15.58 -16.90
N GLU A 99 -10.42 -16.54 -17.27
CA GLU A 99 -10.26 -17.94 -16.90
C GLU A 99 -8.84 -18.45 -17.19
N ASP A 100 -8.31 -19.27 -16.29
CA ASP A 100 -6.96 -19.85 -16.34
C ASP A 100 -5.77 -18.87 -16.35
N THR A 101 -6.00 -17.58 -16.07
CA THR A 101 -4.93 -16.58 -15.95
C THR A 101 -4.87 -15.96 -14.56
N VAL A 102 -3.69 -15.45 -14.20
CA VAL A 102 -3.41 -14.71 -12.97
C VAL A 102 -2.67 -13.43 -13.31
N PHE A 103 -2.83 -12.40 -12.49
CA PHE A 103 -2.12 -11.15 -12.65
C PHE A 103 -0.64 -11.34 -12.31
N ASN A 104 0.22 -11.19 -13.31
CA ASN A 104 1.67 -11.16 -13.14
C ASN A 104 2.08 -9.74 -12.74
N GLN A 105 2.47 -9.56 -11.47
CA GLN A 105 2.89 -8.27 -10.94
C GLN A 105 4.16 -7.72 -11.61
N GLU A 106 5.06 -8.59 -12.09
CA GLU A 106 6.31 -8.19 -12.74
C GLU A 106 6.06 -7.51 -14.09
N THR A 107 5.04 -7.96 -14.82
CA THR A 107 4.74 -7.49 -16.18
C THR A 107 3.48 -6.63 -16.26
N PHE A 108 2.75 -6.47 -15.16
CA PHE A 108 1.45 -5.80 -15.07
C PHE A 108 0.38 -6.34 -16.03
N THR A 109 0.38 -7.65 -16.30
CA THR A 109 -0.55 -8.30 -17.23
C THR A 109 -1.17 -9.56 -16.65
N CYS A 110 -2.37 -9.92 -17.09
CA CYS A 110 -2.89 -11.28 -16.85
C CYS A 110 -2.17 -12.26 -17.76
N SER A 111 -1.49 -13.24 -17.16
CA SER A 111 -0.71 -14.27 -17.86
C SER A 111 -1.15 -15.66 -17.40
N ARG A 112 -0.82 -16.71 -18.15
CA ARG A 112 -1.02 -18.08 -17.67
C ARG A 112 -0.16 -18.31 -16.43
N ARG A 113 -0.58 -19.22 -15.55
CA ARG A 113 0.11 -19.45 -14.27
C ARG A 113 1.56 -19.91 -14.45
N GLU A 114 1.83 -20.67 -15.52
CA GLU A 114 3.17 -21.15 -15.87
C GLU A 114 4.11 -20.07 -16.41
N ASP A 115 3.55 -18.98 -16.94
CA ASP A 115 4.28 -17.84 -17.51
C ASP A 115 4.35 -16.66 -16.53
N ALA A 116 3.59 -16.72 -15.43
CA ALA A 116 3.57 -15.71 -14.38
C ALA A 116 4.57 -16.05 -13.27
N ILE A 117 5.05 -15.02 -12.57
CA ILE A 117 5.72 -15.22 -11.29
C ILE A 117 4.81 -15.95 -10.30
N SER A 118 5.40 -16.59 -9.29
CA SER A 118 4.63 -17.16 -8.17
C SER A 118 3.76 -16.08 -7.52
N CYS A 119 2.48 -16.38 -7.34
CA CYS A 119 1.53 -15.42 -6.76
C CYS A 119 1.96 -14.91 -5.37
N GLN A 120 2.60 -15.76 -4.56
CA GLN A 120 3.11 -15.36 -3.23
C GLN A 120 4.31 -14.41 -3.32
N ASP A 121 5.05 -14.42 -4.43
CA ASP A 121 6.17 -13.52 -4.64
C ASP A 121 5.72 -12.17 -5.21
N SER A 122 4.47 -12.02 -5.64
CA SER A 122 3.93 -10.80 -6.25
C SER A 122 4.22 -9.55 -5.42
N GLU A 123 4.08 -9.61 -4.09
CA GLU A 123 4.29 -8.42 -3.25
C GLU A 123 5.72 -7.85 -3.35
N ARG A 124 6.71 -8.69 -3.66
CA ARG A 124 8.10 -8.25 -3.85
C ARG A 124 8.28 -7.38 -5.09
N PHE A 125 7.35 -7.46 -6.03
CA PHE A 125 7.35 -6.68 -7.27
C PHE A 125 6.44 -5.44 -7.18
N TYR A 126 5.80 -5.15 -6.04
CA TYR A 126 5.01 -3.93 -5.89
C TYR A 126 5.83 -2.65 -6.08
N GLY A 127 7.14 -2.69 -5.84
CA GLY A 127 8.03 -1.54 -6.08
C GLY A 127 8.09 -1.10 -7.54
N LEU A 128 7.76 -1.97 -8.50
CA LEU A 128 7.68 -1.60 -9.92
C LEU A 128 6.60 -0.55 -10.20
N ASN A 129 5.64 -0.36 -9.28
CA ASN A 129 4.62 0.66 -9.43
C ASN A 129 5.18 2.09 -9.36
N GLU A 130 6.34 2.29 -8.72
CA GLU A 130 6.98 3.62 -8.63
C GLU A 130 7.40 4.17 -10.00
N ASP A 131 7.64 3.28 -10.97
CA ASP A 131 8.01 3.66 -12.33
C ASP A 131 6.79 4.03 -13.20
N LEU A 132 5.57 3.76 -12.72
CA LEU A 132 4.34 4.03 -13.45
C LEU A 132 3.98 5.52 -13.40
N GLY A 133 3.79 6.12 -14.58
CA GLY A 133 3.38 7.52 -14.70
C GLY A 133 4.52 8.52 -14.55
N VAL A 134 5.76 8.09 -14.35
CA VAL A 134 6.93 8.96 -14.44
C VAL A 134 7.09 9.38 -15.90
N SER A 135 6.97 10.68 -16.16
CA SER A 135 7.14 11.18 -17.53
C SER A 135 8.57 10.99 -18.00
N ARG A 136 8.78 10.77 -19.32
CA ARG A 136 10.13 10.71 -19.90
C ARG A 136 10.99 11.92 -19.53
N ARG A 137 10.39 13.10 -19.38
CA ARG A 137 11.08 14.32 -18.95
C ARG A 137 11.53 14.26 -17.49
N GLN A 138 10.72 13.68 -16.60
CA GLN A 138 11.10 13.46 -15.20
C GLN A 138 12.19 12.40 -15.09
N GLN A 139 12.10 11.31 -15.86
CA GLN A 139 13.16 10.29 -15.93
C GLN A 139 14.49 10.91 -16.41
N GLN A 140 14.44 11.73 -17.48
CA GLN A 140 15.62 12.41 -17.99
C GLN A 140 16.20 13.43 -17.01
N ALA A 141 15.36 14.14 -16.26
CA ALA A 141 15.82 15.07 -15.23
C ALA A 141 16.46 14.32 -14.05
N GLN A 142 15.88 13.21 -13.62
CA GLN A 142 16.43 12.38 -12.55
C GLN A 142 17.79 11.78 -12.95
N HIS A 143 17.89 11.20 -14.15
CA HIS A 143 19.16 10.67 -14.66
C HIS A 143 20.25 11.74 -14.80
N ALA A 144 19.88 12.99 -15.13
CA ALA A 144 20.84 14.09 -15.16
C ALA A 144 21.35 14.43 -13.76
N GLN A 145 20.46 14.42 -12.76
CA GLN A 145 20.82 14.67 -11.36
C GLN A 145 21.69 13.55 -10.78
N ASP A 146 21.32 12.29 -11.02
CA ASP A 146 22.09 11.13 -10.53
C ASP A 146 23.50 11.11 -11.16
N ALA A 147 23.63 11.51 -12.44
CA ALA A 147 24.94 11.61 -13.10
C ALA A 147 25.82 12.73 -12.55
N GLU A 148 25.23 13.88 -12.19
CA GLU A 148 25.96 14.98 -11.53
C GLU A 148 26.42 14.56 -10.12
N GLU A 149 25.60 13.81 -9.40
CA GLU A 149 25.92 13.30 -8.05
C GLU A 149 27.03 12.22 -8.11
N GLU A 150 27.01 11.33 -9.11
CA GLU A 150 28.09 10.37 -9.34
C GLU A 150 29.42 11.05 -9.68
N GLU A 151 29.41 12.12 -10.49
CA GLU A 151 30.60 12.89 -10.86
C GLU A 151 31.19 13.63 -9.64
N GLU A 152 30.34 14.18 -8.77
CA GLU A 152 30.77 14.83 -7.52
C GLU A 152 31.35 13.83 -6.51
N VAL A 153 30.73 12.65 -6.36
CA VAL A 153 31.23 11.56 -5.51
C VAL A 153 32.58 11.04 -6.02
N GLU A 154 32.76 10.91 -7.34
CA GLU A 154 34.03 10.47 -7.93
C GLU A 154 35.14 11.52 -7.73
N ALA A 155 34.82 12.81 -7.88
CA ALA A 155 35.75 13.91 -7.62
C ALA A 155 36.18 13.96 -6.14
N GLU A 156 35.27 13.75 -5.19
CA GLU A 156 35.57 13.73 -3.76
C GLU A 156 36.41 12.50 -3.35
N GLN A 157 36.13 11.32 -3.93
CA GLN A 157 36.95 10.13 -3.72
C GLN A 157 38.38 10.29 -4.26
N GLN A 158 38.55 10.91 -5.42
CA GLN A 158 39.88 11.22 -5.97
C GLN A 158 40.64 12.22 -5.10
N HIS A 159 39.95 13.20 -4.50
CA HIS A 159 40.55 14.16 -3.57
C HIS A 159 41.06 13.48 -2.28
N LEU A 160 40.31 12.52 -1.73
CA LEU A 160 40.72 11.73 -0.56
C LEU A 160 41.91 10.79 -0.84
N GLN A 161 41.98 10.22 -2.05
CA GLN A 161 43.10 9.35 -2.44
C GLN A 161 44.42 10.13 -2.63
N GLN A 162 44.35 11.38 -3.10
CA GLN A 162 45.53 12.23 -3.29
C GLN A 162 46.11 12.79 -1.98
N HIS A 163 45.27 13.02 -0.96
CA HIS A 163 45.70 13.52 0.35
C HIS A 163 45.91 12.43 1.42
N GLY A 164 45.73 11.15 1.07
CA GLY A 164 45.94 10.00 1.97
C GLY A 164 47.40 9.61 2.25
N MET A 165 48.39 10.31 1.71
CA MET A 165 49.83 10.00 1.87
C MET A 165 50.63 11.04 2.66
N ASP A 166 50.02 12.12 3.15
CA ASP A 166 50.72 13.15 3.94
C ASP A 166 50.03 13.41 5.28
N ARG A 167 50.20 12.47 6.22
CA ARG A 167 50.17 12.84 7.64
C ARG A 167 51.50 12.46 8.26
N PRO A 168 52.45 13.40 8.42
CA PRO A 168 53.58 13.18 9.29
C PRO A 168 53.05 12.85 10.68
N MET A 169 53.56 11.77 11.25
CA MET A 169 53.46 11.51 12.68
C MET A 169 54.22 12.64 13.39
N GLU A 170 53.53 13.73 13.72
CA GLU A 170 54.11 14.84 14.48
C GLU A 170 54.54 14.30 15.86
N VAL A 171 55.84 14.09 16.03
CA VAL A 171 56.45 13.72 17.32
C VAL A 171 56.38 14.96 18.22
N ARG A 172 55.40 14.97 19.12
CA ARG A 172 55.25 16.00 20.15
C ARG A 172 56.38 15.88 21.18
N PRO A 173 57.12 16.95 21.52
CA PRO A 173 58.07 16.90 22.62
C PRO A 173 57.33 16.75 23.95
N GLN A 174 57.88 15.90 24.83
CA GLN A 174 57.39 15.69 26.18
C GLN A 174 57.54 16.96 27.01
N SER A 175 56.44 17.44 27.57
CA SER A 175 56.44 18.21 28.81
C SER A 175 55.34 17.64 29.71
N ASP A 176 55.78 16.98 30.77
CA ASP A 176 54.96 16.38 31.80
C ASP A 176 54.01 17.40 32.42
N SER A 177 52.73 17.04 32.46
CA SER A 177 51.81 17.43 33.54
C SER A 177 50.62 16.49 33.51
N VAL A 178 50.72 15.46 34.34
CA VAL A 178 49.63 14.61 34.80
C VAL A 178 48.57 15.50 35.46
N VAL A 179 47.28 15.24 35.20
CA VAL A 179 46.16 15.30 36.18
C VAL A 179 44.85 14.90 35.46
N PRO A 180 43.88 14.27 36.17
CA PRO A 180 43.09 13.17 35.65
C PRO A 180 41.72 13.52 35.07
N VAL A 181 41.25 12.60 34.24
CA VAL A 181 39.91 12.48 33.64
C VAL A 181 38.81 12.37 34.70
N PRO A 182 37.68 13.09 34.56
CA PRO A 182 36.40 12.59 35.00
C PRO A 182 35.61 12.08 33.79
N ALA A 183 35.26 10.80 33.88
CA ALA A 183 34.23 10.18 33.05
C ALA A 183 32.87 10.72 33.45
N GLN A 184 32.03 11.04 32.47
CA GLN A 184 30.57 11.17 32.52
C GLN A 184 30.11 11.73 31.17
N ALA A 185 28.95 11.42 30.58
CA ALA A 185 27.96 10.37 30.75
C ALA A 185 27.08 10.52 29.51
N SER A 186 26.62 9.41 28.94
CA SER A 186 25.55 9.39 27.94
C SER A 186 24.25 9.91 28.55
N ALA A 187 23.63 10.92 27.93
CA ALA A 187 22.22 11.23 28.09
C ALA A 187 21.66 11.83 26.77
N PRO A 188 20.37 11.59 26.46
CA PRO A 188 19.80 11.83 25.14
C PRO A 188 19.34 13.30 24.99
N VAL A 189 19.44 13.83 23.78
CA VAL A 189 18.76 15.08 23.41
C VAL A 189 17.63 14.72 22.46
N ALA A 190 16.42 15.06 22.91
CA ALA A 190 15.20 15.00 22.16
C ALA A 190 14.93 16.36 21.47
N THR A 191 14.14 16.27 20.40
CA THR A 191 13.23 17.29 19.80
C THR A 191 13.83 18.54 19.15
N ASP A 192 13.73 18.58 17.81
CA ASP A 192 13.02 19.60 16.99
C ASP A 192 12.89 19.00 15.57
N ALA A 193 11.77 18.82 14.85
CA ALA A 193 10.50 19.53 14.69
C ALA A 193 10.58 20.87 13.92
N SER A 194 11.01 20.85 12.65
CA SER A 194 10.60 21.77 11.56
C SER A 194 11.38 21.38 10.30
N ASP A 195 10.73 20.89 9.25
CA ASP A 195 10.10 21.65 8.15
C ASP A 195 11.00 21.59 6.92
N ASP A 196 10.45 21.04 5.83
CA ASP A 196 10.84 21.16 4.42
C ASP A 196 10.39 19.92 3.62
N THR A 197 9.08 19.65 3.63
CA THR A 197 8.46 18.87 2.57
C THR A 197 8.34 19.75 1.33
N VAL A 198 9.44 19.88 0.59
CA VAL A 198 9.38 20.34 -0.80
C VAL A 198 8.70 19.24 -1.61
N SER A 199 7.52 19.59 -2.10
CA SER A 199 6.68 18.85 -3.05
C SER A 199 7.51 18.15 -4.14
N LYS A 200 7.72 16.84 -4.00
CA LYS A 200 8.40 15.99 -5.00
C LYS A 200 7.46 15.49 -6.11
N TYR A 201 6.21 15.93 -6.13
CA TYR A 201 5.22 15.51 -7.13
C TYR A 201 4.87 16.66 -8.08
N GLY A 202 5.53 16.66 -9.23
CA GLY A 202 5.26 17.59 -10.33
C GLY A 202 3.91 17.31 -10.99
N ALA A 203 3.15 18.40 -11.16
CA ALA A 203 2.07 18.63 -12.13
C ALA A 203 0.99 17.55 -12.28
N PHE A 204 -0.02 17.61 -11.41
CA PHE A 204 -1.31 16.97 -11.65
C PHE A 204 -2.09 17.71 -12.75
N THR A 205 -2.54 16.97 -13.77
CA THR A 205 -3.44 17.47 -14.81
C THR A 205 -4.80 17.76 -14.19
N THR A 206 -5.15 19.04 -14.03
CA THR A 206 -6.52 19.46 -13.72
C THR A 206 -7.43 19.11 -14.90
N ILE A 207 -8.28 18.09 -14.74
CA ILE A 207 -9.41 17.88 -15.66
C ILE A 207 -10.50 18.88 -15.25
N ARG A 208 -10.60 19.99 -15.98
CA ARG A 208 -11.74 20.90 -15.88
C ARG A 208 -12.92 20.29 -16.64
N TYR A 209 -14.01 20.03 -15.92
CA TYR A 209 -15.33 19.78 -16.52
C TYR A 209 -16.05 21.09 -16.79
#